data_AF-A0A4Y2BAH5-F1
#
_entry.id   AF-A0A4Y2BAH5-F1
#
_cell.length_a   1.000
_cell.length_b   1.000
_cell.length_c   1.000
_cell.angle_alpha   90.00
_cell.angle_beta   90.00
_cell.angle_gamma   90.00
#
_symmetry.space_group_name_H-M   'P 1'
#
loop_
_entity.id
_entity.type
_entity.pdbx_description
1 polymer ?
#
loop_
_entity_poly.entity_id
_entity_poly.type
_entity_poly.pdbx_seq_one_letter_code
_entity_poly.pdbx_strand_id
1 'polypeptide(L)'
;MPRNYIKKTSGPKYTKDDLKKAVLEVKNGSKIYAASKKFSVPEETVRRWVVKSPSHQGPGRTSYLTNEEEICIVVALQFLGQCGFLFDRRDVINIVETYLTANKAAQLLFPNGKPGVE
;
A
#
# COMPACT_ATOMS: atom_id res chain seq x y z
N MET A 1 29.47 -0.48 -5.25
CA MET A 1 28.87 -1.07 -6.47
C MET A 1 27.39 -1.29 -6.22
N PRO A 2 26.47 -0.86 -7.12
CA PRO A 2 25.04 -1.08 -6.92
C PRO A 2 24.73 -2.58 -6.93
N ARG A 3 23.97 -3.07 -5.95
CA ARG A 3 23.52 -4.47 -5.88
C ARG A 3 22.53 -4.71 -7.01
N ASN A 4 22.91 -5.52 -7.99
CA ASN A 4 21.98 -5.96 -9.04
C ASN A 4 21.08 -7.05 -8.44
N TYR A 5 19.91 -6.66 -7.93
CA TYR A 5 19.00 -7.57 -7.25
C TYR A 5 18.34 -8.53 -8.24
N ILE A 6 18.64 -9.82 -8.10
CA ILE A 6 17.98 -10.89 -8.85
C ILE A 6 16.87 -11.47 -7.97
N LYS A 7 15.63 -11.47 -8.48
CA LYS A 7 14.49 -12.07 -7.79
C LYS A 7 14.66 -13.59 -7.69
N LYS A 8 14.39 -14.15 -6.52
CA LYS A 8 14.49 -15.61 -6.25
C LYS A 8 13.40 -16.43 -6.97
N THR A 9 12.28 -15.81 -7.33
CA THR A 9 11.13 -16.48 -7.93
C THR A 9 10.73 -15.76 -9.21
N SER A 10 10.54 -16.53 -10.28
CA SER A 10 9.91 -16.02 -11.50
C SER A 10 8.46 -15.62 -11.20
N GLY A 11 7.96 -14.55 -11.84
CA GLY A 11 6.57 -14.15 -11.69
C GLY A 11 5.57 -15.24 -12.12
N PRO A 12 4.26 -15.01 -11.91
CA PRO A 12 3.22 -15.92 -12.37
C PRO A 12 3.29 -16.11 -13.89
N LYS A 13 2.94 -17.32 -14.36
CA LYS A 13 2.92 -17.67 -15.80
C LYS A 13 1.73 -17.07 -16.57
N TYR A 14 0.69 -16.62 -15.86
CA TYR A 14 -0.51 -16.04 -16.44
C TYR A 14 -0.43 -14.52 -16.47
N THR A 15 -1.09 -13.89 -17.43
CA THR A 15 -1.18 -12.43 -17.49
C THR A 15 -2.29 -11.91 -16.57
N LYS A 16 -2.24 -10.60 -16.25
CA LYS A 16 -3.33 -9.95 -15.50
C LYS A 16 -4.66 -9.98 -16.26
N ASP A 17 -4.61 -10.00 -17.59
CA ASP A 17 -5.79 -10.04 -18.44
C ASP A 17 -6.47 -11.42 -18.40
N ASP A 18 -5.69 -12.50 -18.47
CA ASP A 18 -6.16 -13.88 -18.31
C ASP A 18 -6.89 -14.08 -16.97
N LEU A 19 -6.33 -13.50 -15.91
CA LEU A 19 -6.94 -13.54 -14.59
C LEU A 19 -8.28 -12.81 -14.54
N LYS A 20 -8.39 -11.62 -15.16
CA LYS A 20 -9.66 -10.88 -15.21
C LYS A 20 -10.73 -11.65 -15.99
N LYS A 21 -10.36 -12.23 -17.14
CA LYS A 21 -11.26 -13.04 -17.97
C LYS A 21 -11.73 -14.29 -17.23
N ALA A 22 -10.83 -14.99 -16.53
CA ALA A 22 -11.18 -16.16 -15.72
C ALA A 22 -12.16 -15.83 -14.60
N VAL A 23 -11.94 -14.73 -13.88
CA VAL A 23 -12.85 -14.29 -12.80
C VAL A 23 -14.22 -13.89 -13.36
N LEU A 24 -14.26 -13.21 -14.51
CA LEU A 24 -15.50 -12.80 -15.16
C LEU A 24 -16.32 -14.02 -15.64
N GLU A 25 -15.67 -15.02 -16.22
CA GLU A 25 -16.32 -16.26 -16.67
C GLU A 25 -16.95 -17.04 -15.50
N VAL A 26 -16.27 -17.10 -14.36
CA VAL A 26 -16.81 -17.72 -13.13
C VAL A 26 -17.98 -16.90 -12.56
N LYS A 27 -17.88 -15.57 -12.57
CA LYS A 27 -19.00 -14.70 -12.15
C LYS A 27 -20.23 -14.85 -13.05
N ASN A 28 -20.04 -15.15 -14.33
CA ASN A 28 -21.12 -15.44 -15.28
C ASN A 28 -21.74 -16.85 -15.13
N GLY A 29 -21.30 -17.64 -14.14
CA GLY A 29 -21.90 -18.94 -13.81
C GLY A 29 -21.09 -20.17 -14.25
N SER A 30 -19.89 -19.99 -14.80
CA SER A 30 -19.03 -21.12 -15.15
C SER A 30 -18.35 -21.74 -13.92
N LYS A 31 -18.04 -23.04 -13.99
CA LYS A 31 -17.27 -23.72 -12.94
C LYS A 31 -15.83 -23.20 -12.91
N ILE A 32 -15.26 -23.05 -11.71
CA ILE A 32 -13.87 -22.61 -11.48
C ILE A 32 -12.87 -23.46 -12.26
N TYR A 33 -13.07 -24.78 -12.28
CA TYR A 33 -12.24 -25.72 -13.03
C TYR A 33 -12.19 -25.40 -14.54
N ALA A 34 -13.34 -25.07 -15.14
CA ALA A 34 -13.44 -24.77 -16.56
C ALA A 34 -12.68 -23.47 -16.90
N ALA A 35 -12.89 -22.41 -16.11
CA ALA A 35 -12.20 -21.13 -16.29
C ALA A 35 -10.67 -21.25 -16.06
N SER A 36 -10.25 -22.04 -15.06
CA SER A 36 -8.84 -22.32 -14.79
C SER A 36 -8.13 -22.96 -15.98
N LYS A 37 -8.74 -24.00 -16.58
CA LYS A 37 -8.19 -24.68 -17.75
C LYS A 37 -8.18 -23.78 -18.98
N LYS A 38 -9.23 -22.98 -19.19
CA LYS A 38 -9.36 -22.09 -20.35
C LYS A 38 -8.32 -20.97 -20.37
N PHE A 39 -8.04 -20.38 -19.22
CA PHE A 39 -7.13 -19.23 -19.09
C PHE A 39 -5.77 -19.58 -18.48
N SER A 40 -5.49 -20.86 -18.21
CA SER A 40 -4.25 -21.33 -17.59
C SER A 40 -3.91 -20.61 -16.26
N VAL A 41 -4.93 -20.21 -15.51
CA VAL A 41 -4.81 -19.58 -14.18
C VAL A 41 -5.10 -20.65 -13.13
N PRO A 42 -4.23 -20.85 -12.11
CA PRO A 42 -4.47 -21.86 -11.07
C PRO A 42 -5.84 -21.69 -10.40
N GLU A 43 -6.53 -22.80 -10.14
CA GLU A 43 -7.88 -22.81 -9.56
C GLU A 43 -7.97 -22.02 -8.27
N GLU A 44 -6.99 -22.21 -7.38
CA GLU A 44 -6.94 -21.50 -6.11
C GLU A 44 -6.77 -19.98 -6.29
N THR A 45 -6.09 -19.56 -7.37
CA THR A 45 -5.99 -18.14 -7.71
C THR A 45 -7.35 -17.62 -8.15
N VAL A 46 -8.02 -18.28 -9.09
CA VAL A 46 -9.36 -17.85 -9.55
C VAL A 46 -10.34 -17.82 -8.37
N ARG A 47 -10.36 -18.87 -7.53
CA ARG A 47 -11.20 -18.97 -6.34
C ARG A 47 -10.95 -17.81 -5.37
N ARG A 48 -9.69 -17.54 -5.03
CA ARG A 48 -9.33 -16.41 -4.15
C ARG A 48 -9.87 -15.10 -4.71
N TRP A 49 -9.66 -14.83 -5.98
CA TRP A 49 -10.08 -13.58 -6.60
C TRP A 49 -11.60 -13.42 -6.71
N VAL A 50 -12.34 -14.52 -6.88
CA VAL A 50 -13.81 -14.55 -6.87
C VAL A 50 -14.36 -14.29 -5.46
N VAL A 51 -13.80 -14.93 -4.43
CA VAL A 51 -14.25 -14.77 -3.03
C VAL A 51 -13.87 -13.41 -2.47
N LYS A 52 -12.59 -13.04 -2.58
CA LYS A 52 -12.04 -11.77 -2.11
C LYS A 52 -10.84 -11.41 -2.97
N SER A 53 -11.04 -10.46 -3.89
CA SER A 53 -9.93 -9.92 -4.67
C SER A 53 -8.84 -9.40 -3.72
N PRO A 54 -7.60 -9.94 -3.80
CA PRO A 54 -6.55 -9.60 -2.85
C PRO A 54 -6.23 -8.11 -2.96
N SER A 55 -6.28 -7.40 -1.82
CA SER A 55 -5.76 -6.05 -1.74
C SER A 55 -4.25 -6.10 -1.87
N HIS A 56 -3.69 -5.24 -2.73
CA HIS A 56 -2.25 -5.06 -2.86
C HIS A 56 -1.64 -4.18 -1.75
N GLN A 57 -2.42 -3.80 -0.73
CA GLN A 57 -1.84 -3.27 0.50
C GLN A 57 -0.90 -4.35 1.03
N GLY A 58 0.41 -4.04 1.02
CA GLY A 58 1.43 -4.95 1.53
C GLY A 58 1.12 -5.34 2.98
N PRO A 59 1.78 -6.36 3.52
CA PRO A 59 1.53 -6.85 4.89
C PRO A 59 1.91 -5.86 5.99
N GLY A 60 2.22 -4.61 5.64
CA GLY A 60 2.60 -3.56 6.58
C GLY A 60 1.41 -3.06 7.39
N ARG A 61 1.73 -2.49 8.55
CA ARG A 61 0.76 -1.79 9.39
C ARG A 61 0.17 -0.62 8.60
N THR A 62 -1.14 -0.41 8.73
CA THR A 62 -1.82 0.77 8.17
C THR A 62 -1.21 2.05 8.73
N SER A 63 -1.09 3.09 7.91
CA SER A 63 -0.68 4.42 8.39
C SER A 63 -1.61 4.87 9.50
N TYR A 64 -1.07 5.55 10.50
CA TYR A 64 -1.89 6.17 11.55
C TYR A 64 -2.63 7.39 11.01
N LEU A 65 -1.93 8.19 10.21
CA LEU A 65 -2.53 9.35 9.57
C LEU A 65 -3.48 8.89 8.48
N THR A 66 -4.68 9.44 8.49
CA THR A 66 -5.61 9.31 7.39
C THR A 66 -5.10 10.11 6.19
N ASN A 67 -5.56 9.76 4.99
CA ASN A 67 -5.18 10.49 3.78
C ASN A 67 -5.53 11.99 3.86
N GLU A 68 -6.63 12.33 4.52
CA GLU A 68 -7.07 13.72 4.69
C GLU A 68 -6.08 14.52 5.55
N GLU A 69 -5.61 13.91 6.64
CA GLU A 69 -4.61 14.51 7.53
C GLU A 69 -3.26 14.67 6.82
N GLU A 70 -2.81 13.65 6.08
CA GLU A 70 -1.58 13.73 5.29
C GLU A 70 -1.64 14.85 4.24
N ILE A 71 -2.77 14.97 3.52
CA ILE A 71 -2.96 16.04 2.54
C ILE A 71 -2.89 17.42 3.22
N CYS A 72 -3.51 17.59 4.38
CA CYS A 72 -3.46 18.85 5.12
C CYS A 72 -2.02 19.25 5.48
N ILE A 73 -1.22 18.31 5.98
CA ILE A 73 0.20 18.54 6.32
C ILE A 73 1.01 18.88 5.08
N VAL A 74 0.80 18.17 3.96
CA VAL A 74 1.49 18.44 2.69
C VAL A 74 1.17 19.84 2.16
N VAL A 75 -0.11 20.24 2.19
CA VAL A 75 -0.53 21.57 1.74
C VAL A 75 0.10 22.67 2.62
N ALA A 76 0.13 22.47 3.94
CA ALA A 76 0.77 23.40 4.85
C ALA A 76 2.28 23.54 4.56
N LEU A 77 2.99 22.43 4.34
CA LEU A 77 4.42 22.43 4.01
C LEU A 77 4.69 23.12 2.66
N GLN A 78 3.86 22.88 1.65
CA GLN A 78 3.98 23.54 0.35
C GLN A 78 3.77 25.05 0.46
N PHE A 79 2.74 25.47 1.20
CA PHE A 79 2.47 26.89 1.44
C PHE A 79 3.63 27.58 2.16
N LEU A 80 4.15 26.97 3.23
CA LEU A 80 5.30 27.52 3.96
C LEU A 80 6.56 27.57 3.08
N GLY A 81 6.76 26.58 2.20
CA GLY A 81 7.83 26.60 1.21
C GLY A 81 7.71 27.77 0.23
N GLN A 82 6.48 28.09 -0.21
CA GLN A 82 6.21 29.28 -1.04
C GLN A 82 6.48 30.59 -0.30
N CYS A 83 6.27 30.62 1.02
CA CYS A 83 6.63 31.75 1.87
C CYS A 83 8.15 31.91 2.11
N GLY A 84 8.99 31.04 1.55
CA GLY A 84 10.45 31.13 1.63
C GLY A 84 11.07 30.39 2.82
N PHE A 85 10.30 29.54 3.52
CA PHE A 85 10.86 28.68 4.55
C PHE A 85 11.45 27.41 3.94
N LEU A 86 12.71 27.12 4.28
CA LEU A 86 13.36 25.87 3.93
C LEU A 86 13.06 24.84 5.02
N PHE A 87 12.58 23.66 4.63
CA PHE A 87 12.32 22.56 5.56
C PHE A 87 13.26 21.40 5.26
N ASP A 88 13.93 20.92 6.30
CA ASP A 88 14.65 19.66 6.27
C ASP A 88 13.71 18.50 6.62
N ARG A 89 14.15 17.27 6.34
CA ARG A 89 13.46 16.05 6.73
C ARG A 89 13.15 16.01 8.23
N ARG A 90 14.03 16.59 9.05
CA ARG A 90 13.84 16.68 10.52
C ARG A 90 12.67 17.58 10.90
N ASP A 91 12.48 18.69 10.19
CA ASP A 91 11.38 19.61 10.48
C ASP A 91 10.03 18.96 10.19
N VAL A 92 9.96 18.17 9.11
CA VAL A 92 8.75 17.37 8.80
C VAL A 92 8.45 16.39 9.93
N ILE A 93 9.48 15.69 10.46
CA ILE A 93 9.32 14.76 11.59
C ILE A 93 8.80 15.51 12.82
N ASN A 94 9.37 16.68 13.14
CA ASN A 94 8.96 17.49 14.29
C ASN A 94 7.50 17.97 14.14
N ILE A 95 7.09 18.42 12.96
CA ILE A 95 5.71 18.86 12.69
C ILE A 95 4.74 17.70 12.92
N VAL A 96 5.04 16.52 12.35
CA VAL A 96 4.21 15.33 12.54
C VAL A 96 4.17 14.90 14.00
N GLU A 97 5.30 14.95 14.71
CA GLU A 97 5.38 14.67 16.16
C GLU A 97 4.48 15.61 16.97
N THR A 98 4.52 16.92 16.69
CA THR A 98 3.66 17.89 17.37
C THR A 98 2.17 17.62 17.11
N TYR A 99 1.81 17.28 15.86
CA TYR A 99 0.44 16.92 15.50
C TYR A 99 -0.04 15.67 16.25
N LEU A 100 0.77 14.62 16.30
CA LEU A 100 0.44 13.37 17.00
C LEU A 100 0.34 13.56 18.52
N THR A 101 1.17 14.44 19.08
CA THR A 101 1.16 14.76 20.51
C THR A 101 -0.09 15.56 20.88
N ALA A 102 -0.45 16.55 20.08
CA ALA A 102 -1.67 17.35 20.27
C ALA A 102 -2.94 16.48 20.22
N ASN A 103 -2.96 15.48 19.34
CA ASN A 103 -4.07 14.54 19.20
C ASN A 103 -4.03 13.33 20.17
N LYS A 104 -3.11 13.32 21.15
CA LYS A 104 -2.92 12.23 22.15
C LYS A 104 -2.67 10.84 21.55
N ALA A 105 -2.21 10.78 20.30
CA ALA A 105 -2.00 9.55 19.57
C ALA A 105 -0.55 9.03 19.65
N ALA A 106 0.41 9.94 19.84
CA ALA A 106 1.84 9.66 19.80
C ALA A 106 2.30 8.57 20.79
N GLN A 107 1.73 8.56 22.00
CA GLN A 107 2.13 7.64 23.08
C GLN A 107 1.77 6.17 22.82
N LEU A 108 0.79 5.88 21.95
CA LEU A 108 0.32 4.52 21.69
C LEU A 108 1.07 3.80 20.56
N LEU A 109 1.76 4.55 19.69
CA LEU A 109 2.26 4.03 18.41
C LEU A 109 3.78 4.00 18.33
N PHE A 110 4.45 4.95 18.99
CA PHE A 110 5.90 5.08 18.93
C PHE A 110 6.49 4.85 20.32
N PRO A 111 7.39 3.86 20.50
CA PRO A 111 7.95 3.55 21.82
C PRO A 111 8.70 4.72 22.46
N ASN A 112 9.20 5.68 21.66
CA ASN A 112 9.85 6.90 22.13
C ASN A 112 9.01 8.17 21.88
N GLY A 113 7.73 8.03 21.50
CA GLY A 113 6.87 9.15 21.11
C GLY A 113 7.21 9.81 19.76
N LYS A 114 8.37 9.47 19.16
CA LYS A 114 8.86 10.05 17.91
C LYS A 114 8.60 9.18 16.68
N PRO A 115 8.06 9.75 15.59
CA PRO A 115 7.97 9.06 14.31
C PRO A 115 9.31 9.05 13.58
N GLY A 116 9.90 7.87 13.35
CA GLY A 116 11.15 7.69 12.59
C GLY A 116 12.36 7.35 13.46
N VAL A 117 13.51 7.15 12.80
CA VAL A 117 14.82 6.92 13.44
C VAL A 117 15.67 8.16 13.18
N GLU A 118 16.43 8.61 14.19
CA GLU A 118 17.41 9.71 14.06
C GLU A 118 18.47 9.44 12.99
#